data_AF-A0AAW1HRP3-F1
#
_entry.id   AF-A0AAW1HRP3-F1
#
_cell.length_a   1.000
_cell.length_b   1.000
_cell.length_c   1.000
_cell.angle_alpha   90.00
_cell.angle_beta   90.00
_cell.angle_gamma   90.00
#
_symmetry.space_group_name_H-M   'P 1'
#
loop_
_entity.id
_entity.type
_entity.pdbx_description
1 polymer ?
#
loop_
_entity_poly.entity_id
_entity_poly.type
_entity_poly.pdbx_seq_one_letter_code
_entity_poly.pdbx_strand_id
1 'polypeptide(L)'
;MRRFIMQTIEDEGNQTQAKDVAKSISLLTAIHMLKKAWENVRCSTIVNCFKKAGFVVDDGAQSLGENSDIADIDDLDDELRPWINMDEDVPVVGRNSIETMATSLLTTEDMEAAEETEDIEGSSSAPPTSTEIHAALDVLRRSLYIRGATLE
;
A
#
# COMPACT_ATOMS: atom_id res chain seq x y z
N MET A 1 8.87 -8.50 -10.66
CA MET A 1 8.98 -9.29 -9.42
C MET A 1 9.57 -10.68 -9.67
N ARG A 2 8.90 -11.58 -10.40
CA ARG A 2 9.45 -12.92 -10.72
C ARG A 2 10.87 -12.91 -11.33
N ARG A 3 11.13 -12.03 -12.31
CA ARG A 3 12.47 -11.89 -12.93
C ARG A 3 13.53 -11.34 -11.98
N PHE A 4 13.15 -10.42 -11.09
CA PHE A 4 14.07 -9.86 -10.10
C PHE A 4 14.48 -10.95 -9.10
N ILE A 5 13.50 -11.73 -8.61
CA ILE A 5 13.71 -12.85 -7.69
C ILE A 5 14.56 -13.95 -8.35
N MET A 6 14.28 -14.32 -9.60
CA MET A 6 15.11 -15.28 -10.33
C MET A 6 16.54 -14.78 -10.51
N GLN A 7 16.74 -13.51 -10.85
CA GLN A 7 18.06 -12.94 -11.05
C GLN A 7 18.86 -12.83 -9.74
N THR A 8 18.20 -12.52 -8.61
CA THR A 8 18.86 -12.52 -7.28
C THR A 8 19.21 -13.93 -6.80
N ILE A 9 18.43 -14.94 -7.20
CA ILE A 9 18.71 -16.35 -6.88
C ILE A 9 19.81 -16.92 -7.80
N GLU A 10 19.97 -16.39 -9.01
CA GLU A 10 20.96 -16.84 -10.00
C GLU A 10 22.34 -16.16 -9.87
N ASP A 11 22.41 -14.90 -9.40
CA ASP A 11 23.68 -14.15 -9.26
C ASP A 11 24.51 -14.56 -8.03
N GLU A 12 23.88 -15.05 -6.96
CA GLU A 12 24.58 -15.58 -5.80
C GLU A 12 24.73 -17.09 -5.97
N GLY A 13 25.93 -17.56 -6.30
CA GLY A 13 26.26 -18.99 -6.49
C GLY A 13 26.11 -19.88 -5.24
N ASN A 14 25.26 -19.49 -4.29
CA ASN A 14 24.92 -20.22 -3.09
C ASN A 14 23.40 -20.11 -2.86
N GLN A 15 22.74 -21.25 -2.61
CA GLN A 15 21.29 -21.43 -2.45
C GLN A 15 20.58 -20.34 -1.60
N THR A 16 20.27 -19.18 -2.14
CA THR A 16 19.34 -18.23 -1.54
C THR A 16 17.93 -18.76 -1.77
N GLN A 17 17.30 -19.30 -0.73
CA GLN A 17 15.90 -19.70 -0.82
C GLN A 17 15.03 -18.46 -1.00
N ALA A 18 13.94 -18.58 -1.76
CA ALA A 18 12.99 -17.49 -1.98
C ALA A 18 12.48 -16.83 -0.68
N LYS A 19 12.48 -17.58 0.44
CA LYS A 19 12.16 -17.09 1.78
C LYS A 19 13.13 -16.03 2.29
N ASP A 20 14.42 -16.15 1.96
CA ASP A 20 15.48 -15.27 2.46
C ASP A 20 15.50 -13.98 1.62
N VAL A 21 15.26 -14.10 0.32
CA VAL A 21 15.00 -12.96 -0.58
C VAL A 21 13.76 -12.19 -0.12
N ALA A 22 12.65 -12.86 0.22
CA ALA A 22 11.44 -12.21 0.69
C ALA A 22 11.67 -11.39 1.98
N LYS A 23 12.49 -11.90 2.91
CA LYS A 23 12.86 -11.20 4.15
C LYS A 23 13.78 -9.99 3.91
N SER A 24 14.55 -9.99 2.83
CA SER A 24 15.46 -8.89 2.46
C SER A 24 14.76 -7.70 1.79
N ILE A 25 13.51 -7.87 1.33
CA ILE A 25 12.76 -6.81 0.66
C ILE A 25 12.29 -5.79 1.70
N SER A 26 12.90 -4.61 1.68
CA SER A 26 12.42 -3.48 2.49
C SER A 26 11.08 -2.97 1.97
N LEU A 27 10.29 -2.33 2.84
CA LEU A 27 9.00 -1.71 2.48
C LEU A 27 9.13 -0.76 1.28
N LEU A 28 10.18 0.07 1.26
CA LEU A 28 10.48 0.97 0.15
C LEU A 28 10.73 0.22 -1.15
N THR A 29 11.45 -0.90 -1.09
CA THR A 29 11.70 -1.76 -2.25
C THR A 29 10.39 -2.38 -2.76
N ALA A 30 9.52 -2.84 -1.85
CA ALA A 30 8.22 -3.37 -2.21
C ALA A 30 7.34 -2.33 -2.93
N ILE A 31 7.30 -1.08 -2.46
CA ILE A 31 6.56 0.03 -3.10
C ILE A 31 7.11 0.29 -4.51
N HIS A 32 8.43 0.38 -4.67
CA HIS A 32 9.04 0.56 -5.99
C HIS A 32 8.74 -0.61 -6.94
N MET A 33 8.76 -1.84 -6.42
CA MET A 33 8.43 -3.03 -7.21
C MET A 33 6.96 -3.03 -7.64
N LEU A 34 6.04 -2.59 -6.78
CA LEU A 34 4.62 -2.47 -7.10
C LEU A 34 4.41 -1.43 -8.21
N LYS A 35 4.99 -0.23 -8.05
CA LYS A 35 4.93 0.83 -9.05
C LYS A 35 5.42 0.34 -10.41
N LYS A 36 6.62 -0.24 -10.44
CA LYS A 36 7.20 -0.80 -11.66
C LYS A 36 6.37 -1.95 -12.24
N ALA A 37 5.74 -2.77 -11.40
CA ALA A 37 4.85 -3.82 -11.88
C ALA A 37 3.63 -3.22 -12.59
N TRP A 38 3.04 -2.17 -12.02
CA TRP A 38 1.86 -1.50 -12.57
C TRP A 38 2.15 -0.81 -13.90
N GLU A 39 3.28 -0.12 -14.03
CA GLU A 39 3.74 0.48 -15.28
C GLU A 39 3.93 -0.55 -16.41
N ASN A 40 4.16 -1.82 -16.08
CA ASN A 40 4.32 -2.90 -17.05
C ASN A 40 2.99 -3.59 -17.42
N VAL A 41 1.89 -3.29 -16.73
CA VAL A 41 0.57 -3.82 -17.06
C VAL A 41 0.02 -3.03 -18.23
N ARG A 42 -0.16 -3.69 -19.38
CA ARG A 42 -0.79 -3.10 -20.56
C ARG A 42 -2.31 -3.10 -20.40
N CYS A 43 -2.99 -2.11 -20.98
CA CYS A 43 -4.46 -2.06 -21.03
C CYS A 43 -5.06 -3.34 -21.63
N SER A 44 -4.41 -3.92 -22.65
CA SER A 44 -4.81 -5.20 -23.24
C SER A 44 -4.85 -6.35 -22.23
N THR A 45 -3.95 -6.34 -21.23
CA THR A 45 -3.93 -7.35 -20.17
C THR A 45 -5.15 -7.21 -19.26
N ILE A 46 -5.53 -5.97 -18.92
CA ILE A 46 -6.71 -5.66 -18.13
C ILE A 46 -7.96 -6.13 -18.89
N VAL A 47 -8.10 -5.73 -20.15
CA VAL A 47 -9.21 -6.17 -21.03
C VAL A 47 -9.29 -7.69 -21.10
N ASN A 48 -8.17 -8.39 -21.25
CA ASN A 48 -8.15 -9.85 -21.28
C ASN A 48 -8.57 -10.48 -19.95
N CYS A 49 -8.25 -9.87 -18.81
CA CYS A 49 -8.73 -10.31 -17.51
C CYS A 49 -10.26 -10.19 -17.40
N PHE A 50 -10.83 -9.05 -17.82
CA PHE A 50 -12.27 -8.84 -17.86
C PHE A 50 -12.96 -9.84 -18.81
N LYS A 51 -12.40 -10.06 -20.00
CA LYS A 51 -12.89 -11.09 -20.94
C LYS A 51 -12.91 -12.49 -20.31
N LYS A 52 -11.85 -12.88 -19.60
CA LYS A 52 -11.79 -14.18 -18.91
C LYS A 52 -12.76 -14.29 -17.74
N ALA A 53 -13.07 -13.19 -17.07
CA ALA A 53 -14.05 -13.14 -15.99
C ALA A 53 -15.51 -13.17 -16.51
N GLY A 54 -15.72 -13.26 -17.84
CA GLY A 54 -17.03 -13.35 -18.46
C GLY A 54 -17.65 -11.99 -18.80
N PHE A 55 -16.92 -10.89 -18.61
CA PHE A 55 -17.37 -9.58 -19.09
C PHE A 55 -17.14 -9.50 -20.60
N VAL A 56 -18.23 -9.49 -21.35
CA VAL A 56 -18.22 -9.31 -22.81
C VAL A 56 -18.00 -7.82 -23.07
N VAL A 57 -16.78 -7.46 -23.46
CA VAL A 57 -16.52 -6.15 -24.06
C VAL A 57 -16.95 -6.26 -25.51
N ASP A 58 -18.11 -5.69 -25.84
CA ASP A 58 -18.55 -5.56 -27.23
C ASP A 58 -17.48 -4.78 -28.03
N ASP A 59 -17.13 -5.27 -29.22
CA ASP A 59 -16.07 -4.70 -30.05
C ASP A 59 -16.40 -3.28 -30.56
N GLY A 60 -17.62 -2.79 -30.29
CA GLY A 60 -18.05 -1.41 -30.52
C GLY A 60 -17.46 -0.38 -29.54
N ALA A 61 -16.89 -0.81 -28.40
CA ALA A 61 -16.27 0.10 -27.43
C ALA A 61 -14.78 0.40 -27.72
N GLN A 62 -14.27 0.03 -28.89
CA GLN A 62 -12.91 0.32 -29.33
C GLN A 62 -12.74 1.77 -29.79
N SER A 63 -13.06 2.75 -28.95
CA SER A 63 -12.53 4.12 -29.07
C SER A 63 -12.84 4.98 -27.83
N LEU A 64 -12.67 4.44 -26.62
CA LEU A 64 -12.37 5.33 -25.48
C LEU A 64 -10.89 5.66 -25.56
N GLY A 65 -10.62 6.77 -26.26
CA GLY A 65 -9.29 7.30 -26.47
C GLY A 65 -8.51 7.47 -25.17
N GLU A 66 -7.20 7.60 -25.31
CA GLU A 66 -6.16 7.70 -24.28
C GLU A 66 -6.30 8.90 -23.31
N ASN A 67 -7.46 9.54 -23.25
CA ASN A 67 -7.91 10.54 -22.29
C ASN A 67 -9.45 10.48 -22.20
N SER A 68 -10.00 9.43 -21.60
CA SER A 68 -11.32 9.57 -21.01
C SER A 68 -11.11 10.41 -19.77
N ASP A 69 -11.18 11.74 -19.93
CA ASP A 69 -11.68 12.59 -18.86
C ASP A 69 -12.90 11.86 -18.27
N ILE A 70 -12.91 11.74 -16.94
CA ILE A 70 -14.02 11.17 -16.19
C ILE A 70 -15.28 11.78 -16.78
N ALA A 71 -16.10 10.97 -17.47
CA ALA A 71 -17.29 11.47 -18.13
C ALA A 71 -18.05 12.32 -17.10
N ASP A 72 -18.30 13.58 -17.45
CA ASP A 72 -19.06 14.48 -16.60
C ASP A 72 -20.34 13.72 -16.20
N ILE A 73 -20.61 13.67 -14.90
CA ILE A 73 -21.72 12.88 -14.32
C ILE A 73 -23.09 13.26 -14.94
N ASP A 74 -23.15 14.39 -15.64
CA ASP A 74 -24.31 14.85 -16.39
C ASP A 74 -24.69 13.97 -17.60
N ASP A 75 -23.75 13.18 -18.13
CA ASP A 75 -23.99 12.24 -19.25
C ASP A 75 -24.48 10.85 -18.78
N LEU A 76 -24.74 10.67 -17.47
CA LEU A 76 -25.36 9.44 -16.97
C LEU A 76 -26.84 9.40 -17.32
N ASP A 77 -27.24 8.31 -17.98
CA ASP A 77 -28.62 8.04 -18.39
C ASP A 77 -29.60 8.21 -17.21
N ASP A 78 -30.79 8.74 -17.46
CA ASP A 78 -31.78 9.05 -16.41
C ASP A 78 -32.17 7.81 -15.57
N GLU A 79 -31.93 6.61 -16.12
CA GLU A 79 -32.12 5.32 -15.46
C GLU A 79 -31.05 4.98 -14.40
N LEU A 80 -29.84 5.54 -14.52
CA LEU A 80 -28.74 5.31 -13.59
C LEU A 80 -28.71 6.32 -12.43
N ARG A 81 -29.30 7.50 -12.62
CA ARG A 81 -29.38 8.59 -11.61
C ARG A 81 -29.90 8.13 -10.23
N PRO A 82 -30.91 7.25 -10.12
CA PRO A 82 -31.40 6.78 -8.82
C PRO A 82 -30.42 5.92 -8.01
N TRP A 83 -29.36 5.39 -8.65
CA TRP A 83 -28.40 4.49 -8.01
C TRP A 83 -27.15 5.20 -7.49
N ILE A 84 -26.90 6.45 -7.93
CA ILE A 84 -25.65 7.19 -7.63
C ILE A 84 -25.51 7.46 -6.13
N ASN A 85 -26.62 7.68 -5.42
CA ASN A 85 -26.66 8.03 -4.00
C ASN A 85 -27.51 7.06 -3.18
N MET A 86 -27.64 5.80 -3.62
CA MET A 86 -28.47 4.81 -2.92
C MET A 86 -27.99 4.58 -1.47
N ASP A 87 -26.71 4.81 -1.19
CA ASP A 87 -26.09 4.65 0.11
C ASP A 87 -25.89 5.97 0.88
N GLU A 88 -26.32 7.11 0.34
CA GLU A 88 -26.12 8.43 0.97
C GLU A 88 -26.80 8.51 2.35
N ASP A 89 -27.98 7.89 2.48
CA ASP A 89 -28.73 7.82 3.74
C ASP A 89 -28.43 6.57 4.57
N VAL A 90 -27.48 5.72 4.14
CA VAL A 90 -27.09 4.55 4.90
C VAL A 90 -26.11 4.98 5.99
N PRO A 91 -26.42 4.79 7.28
CA PRO A 91 -25.50 5.14 8.36
C PRO A 91 -24.22 4.28 8.25
N VAL A 92 -23.15 4.87 7.71
CA VAL A 92 -21.85 4.21 7.45
C VAL A 92 -21.16 3.78 8.75
N VAL A 93 -21.51 4.42 9.87
CA VAL A 93 -20.96 4.11 11.19
C VAL A 93 -22.09 4.16 12.21
N GLY A 94 -22.42 3.03 12.82
CA GLY A 94 -23.17 3.04 14.07
C GLY A 94 -22.38 3.88 15.07
N ARG A 95 -23.00 4.88 15.71
CA ARG A 95 -22.35 5.89 16.56
C ARG A 95 -21.74 5.27 17.83
N ASN A 96 -20.71 4.45 17.68
CA ASN A 96 -19.85 4.05 18.77
C ASN A 96 -18.96 5.25 19.08
N SER A 97 -19.27 5.94 20.18
CA SER A 97 -18.37 6.94 20.72
C SER A 97 -17.01 6.29 20.96
N ILE A 98 -15.92 7.02 20.74
CA ILE A 98 -14.56 6.56 21.05
C ILE A 98 -14.50 6.04 22.50
N GLU A 99 -15.28 6.62 23.39
CA GLU A 99 -15.46 6.19 24.78
C GLU A 99 -15.99 4.76 24.92
N THR A 100 -16.91 4.33 24.05
CA THR A 100 -17.48 2.97 24.04
C THR A 100 -16.51 1.95 23.44
N MET A 101 -15.64 2.37 22.53
CA MET A 101 -14.56 1.53 22.01
C MET A 101 -13.46 1.32 23.06
N ALA A 102 -13.08 2.38 23.78
CA ALA A 102 -12.05 2.34 24.81
C ALA A 102 -12.45 1.45 25.99
N THR A 103 -13.70 1.52 26.44
CA THR A 103 -14.19 0.64 27.52
C THR A 103 -14.24 -0.83 27.10
N SER A 104 -14.57 -1.13 25.84
CA SER A 104 -14.56 -2.51 25.33
C SER A 104 -13.17 -3.14 25.35
N LEU A 105 -12.10 -2.36 25.12
CA LEU A 105 -10.72 -2.83 25.17
C LEU A 105 -10.26 -3.04 26.62
N LEU A 106 -10.65 -2.15 27.54
CA LEU A 106 -10.33 -2.29 28.96
C LEU A 106 -11.06 -3.49 29.60
N THR A 107 -12.28 -3.80 29.17
CA THR A 107 -13.02 -4.95 29.72
C THR A 107 -12.51 -6.31 29.25
N THR A 108 -11.72 -6.37 28.18
CA THR A 108 -11.14 -7.63 27.68
C THR A 108 -9.83 -8.01 28.37
N GLU A 109 -9.19 -7.09 29.11
CA GLU A 109 -7.91 -7.32 29.76
C GLU A 109 -8.03 -7.83 31.22
N ASP A 110 -9.22 -7.83 31.81
CA ASP A 110 -9.44 -8.19 33.23
C ASP A 110 -9.92 -9.64 33.47
N MET A 111 -9.89 -10.52 32.46
CA MET A 111 -10.36 -11.92 32.62
C MET A 111 -9.30 -13.01 32.51
N GLU A 112 -8.01 -12.67 32.43
CA GLU A 112 -6.92 -13.65 32.55
C GLU A 112 -5.73 -13.08 33.34
N ALA A 113 -5.89 -13.04 34.67
CA ALA A 113 -4.74 -12.95 35.57
C ALA A 113 -4.15 -14.34 35.80
N ALA A 114 -2.97 -14.63 35.23
CA ALA A 114 -1.97 -15.54 35.81
C ALA A 114 -0.61 -15.45 35.08
N GLU A 115 0.36 -14.85 35.79
CA GLU A 115 1.78 -15.25 35.86
C GLU A 115 2.61 -15.42 34.57
N GLU A 116 3.45 -14.43 34.25
CA GLU A 116 4.92 -14.53 34.41
C GLU A 116 5.59 -13.17 34.10
N THR A 117 6.47 -12.75 34.99
CA THR A 117 7.27 -11.52 34.91
C THR A 117 8.45 -11.71 33.96
N GLU A 118 8.49 -10.96 32.86
CA GLU A 118 9.75 -10.59 32.21
C GLU A 118 9.86 -9.07 32.15
N ASP A 119 10.76 -8.54 32.98
CA ASP A 119 11.28 -7.17 32.88
C ASP A 119 11.94 -6.99 31.51
N ILE A 120 11.15 -6.58 30.52
CA ILE A 120 11.67 -6.03 29.27
C ILE A 120 12.04 -4.58 29.58
N GLU A 121 13.31 -4.34 29.93
CA GLU A 121 13.95 -3.02 29.79
C GLU A 121 14.01 -2.62 28.30
N GLY A 122 12.85 -2.38 27.70
CA GLY A 122 12.71 -1.73 26.42
C GLY A 122 12.87 -0.24 26.65
N SER A 123 13.99 0.33 26.23
CA SER A 123 14.20 1.77 26.25
C SER A 123 13.03 2.46 25.56
N SER A 124 12.12 3.03 26.36
CA SER A 124 11.03 3.88 25.91
C SER A 124 11.64 5.20 25.41
N SER A 125 12.16 5.20 24.19
CA SER A 125 12.29 6.45 23.45
C SER A 125 10.99 6.63 22.69
N ALA A 126 10.23 7.67 23.06
CA ALA A 126 9.06 8.11 22.32
C ALA A 126 9.37 8.16 20.81
N PRO A 127 8.38 7.86 19.94
CA PRO A 127 8.59 7.92 18.50
C PRO A 127 9.15 9.30 18.12
N PRO A 128 10.21 9.36 17.29
CA PRO A 128 10.86 10.61 16.95
C PRO A 128 9.86 11.55 16.30
N THR A 129 9.91 12.80 16.71
CA THR A 129 9.04 13.85 16.21
C THR A 129 9.38 14.15 14.75
N SER A 130 8.40 14.62 13.97
CA SER A 130 8.62 14.98 12.56
C SER A 130 9.80 15.96 12.39
N THR A 131 9.96 16.89 13.33
CA THR A 131 11.08 17.84 13.37
C THR A 131 12.44 17.18 13.54
N GLU A 132 12.55 16.15 14.39
CA GLU A 132 13.79 15.38 14.58
C GLU A 132 14.16 14.57 13.33
N ILE A 133 13.15 13.99 12.67
CA ILE A 133 13.34 13.25 11.41
C ILE A 133 13.87 14.17 10.32
N HIS A 134 13.27 15.35 10.13
CA HIS A 134 13.73 16.32 9.14
C HIS A 134 15.13 16.85 9.43
N ALA A 135 15.46 17.12 10.71
CA ALA A 135 16.81 17.53 11.10
C ALA A 135 17.86 16.45 10.79
N ALA A 136 17.56 15.18 11.05
CA ALA A 136 18.44 14.06 10.74
C ALA A 136 18.66 13.91 9.22
N LEU A 137 17.60 14.07 8.41
CA LEU A 137 17.69 14.05 6.96
C LEU A 137 18.55 15.19 6.40
N ASP A 138 18.47 16.39 6.97
CA ASP A 138 19.31 17.52 6.57
C ASP A 138 20.80 17.31 6.89
N VAL A 139 21.10 16.58 7.96
CA VAL A 139 22.48 16.15 8.28
C VAL A 139 22.99 15.16 7.24
N LEU A 140 22.18 14.15 6.88
CA LEU A 140 22.53 13.16 5.86
C LEU A 140 22.70 13.81 4.48
N ARG A 141 21.82 14.74 4.12
CA ARG A 141 21.90 15.45 2.83
C ARG A 141 23.19 16.27 2.74
N ARG A 142 23.57 16.97 3.81
CA ARG A 142 24.84 17.72 3.85
C ARG A 142 26.06 16.82 3.78
N SER A 143 26.06 15.69 4.48
CA SER A 143 27.21 14.76 4.46
C SER A 143 27.41 14.11 3.10
N LEU A 144 26.32 13.78 2.40
CA LEU A 144 26.37 13.26 1.04
C LEU A 144 26.81 14.32 0.03
N TYR A 145 26.40 15.58 0.20
CA TYR A 145 26.87 16.67 -0.66
C TYR A 145 28.37 16.91 -0.51
N ILE A 146 28.88 16.90 0.72
CA ILE A 146 30.32 17.09 1.00
C ILE A 146 31.14 15.90 0.50
N ARG A 147 30.68 14.65 0.72
CA ARG A 147 31.38 13.44 0.29
C ARG A 147 31.24 13.15 -1.20
N GLY A 148 30.14 13.58 -1.82
CA GLY A 148 29.95 13.51 -3.27
C GLY A 148 30.82 14.51 -4.03
N ALA A 149 31.15 15.65 -3.42
CA ALA A 149 32.06 16.64 -3.99
C ALA A 149 33.56 16.25 -3.89
N THR A 150 33.91 15.20 -3.13
CA THR A 150 35.29 14.72 -2.99
C THR A 150 35.63 13.55 -3.93
N LEU A 151 34.81 13.29 -4.95
CA LEU A 151 35.00 12.21 -5.94
C LEU A 151 35.32 12.73 -7.36
N GLU A 152 35.96 13.89 -7.46
CA GLU A 152 36.67 14.32 -8.68
C GLU A 152 38.18 14.37 -8.45
#